data_AF-A0A9C7UN39-F1
#
_entry.id   AF-A0A9C7UN39-F1
#
_cell.length_a   1.000
_cell.length_b   1.000
_cell.length_c   1.000
_cell.angle_alpha   90.00
_cell.angle_beta   90.00
_cell.angle_gamma   90.00
#
_symmetry.space_group_name_H-M   'P 1'
#
loop_
_entity.id
_entity.type
_entity.pdbx_description
1 polymer ?
#
loop_
_entity_poly.entity_id
_entity_poly.type
_entity_poly.pdbx_seq_one_letter_code
_entity_poly.pdbx_strand_id
1 'polypeptide(L)'
;MKVDNSASQEEKVSSNSVVDNYLSARGRERCYEARDRYFMCLDKVEGRTGKQQVPNGGVECVEEYQQYTNNCLSSWVRYFNQQRKVAKSKPKDFIPKQNS
;
A
#
# COMPACT_ATOMS: atom_id res chain seq x y z
N MET A 1 -41.41 -12.27 -6.35
CA MET A 1 -40.05 -12.83 -6.43
C MET A 1 -39.46 -12.46 -7.79
N LYS A 2 -38.49 -11.54 -7.80
CA LYS A 2 -37.52 -11.35 -8.88
C LYS A 2 -36.22 -10.96 -8.19
N VAL A 3 -35.19 -11.76 -8.42
CA VAL A 3 -33.84 -11.65 -7.87
C VAL A 3 -32.94 -11.60 -9.09
N ASP A 4 -32.21 -10.51 -9.30
CA ASP A 4 -31.05 -10.41 -10.19
C ASP A 4 -30.28 -9.13 -9.76
N ASN A 5 -29.16 -9.26 -9.05
CA ASN A 5 -27.78 -9.34 -9.56
C ASN A 5 -27.31 -8.07 -10.30
N SER A 6 -26.50 -7.23 -9.64
CA SER A 6 -25.23 -6.70 -10.17
C SER A 6 -24.61 -5.62 -9.30
N ALA A 7 -23.31 -5.81 -9.05
CA ALA A 7 -22.28 -4.79 -8.86
C ALA A 7 -22.51 -3.77 -7.73
N SER A 8 -21.85 -4.02 -6.60
CA SER A 8 -21.48 -3.00 -5.63
C SER A 8 -20.83 -1.83 -6.36
N GLN A 9 -21.58 -0.74 -6.46
CA GLN A 9 -21.16 0.52 -7.01
C GLN A 9 -20.17 1.14 -6.01
N GLU A 10 -18.89 1.20 -6.38
CA GLU A 10 -17.96 2.16 -5.78
C GLU A 10 -18.42 3.55 -6.20
N GLU A 11 -18.87 4.35 -5.22
CA GLU A 11 -19.40 5.68 -5.45
C GLU A 11 -18.37 6.59 -6.13
N LYS A 12 -18.78 7.16 -7.27
CA LYS A 12 -18.16 8.32 -7.91
C LYS A 12 -18.21 9.51 -6.95
N VAL A 13 -17.14 9.77 -6.21
CA VAL A 13 -16.91 11.09 -5.62
C VAL A 13 -16.16 11.96 -6.63
N SER A 14 -16.74 13.14 -6.89
CA SER A 14 -16.35 14.17 -7.84
C SER A 14 -14.84 14.54 -7.76
N SER A 15 -14.06 13.90 -8.64
CA SER A 15 -12.61 14.02 -8.78
C SER A 15 -12.22 15.29 -9.54
N ASN A 16 -11.38 16.13 -8.93
CA ASN A 16 -10.18 16.67 -9.56
C ASN A 16 -9.20 17.21 -8.49
N SER A 17 -9.64 18.10 -7.58
CA SER A 17 -8.69 18.78 -6.65
C SER A 17 -8.02 17.89 -5.59
N VAL A 18 -8.73 16.90 -5.04
CA VAL A 18 -8.18 16.00 -4.01
C VAL A 18 -7.14 15.06 -4.61
N VAL A 19 -7.44 14.54 -5.81
CA VAL A 19 -6.53 13.65 -6.55
C VAL A 19 -5.28 14.43 -6.97
N ASP A 20 -5.45 15.67 -7.43
CA ASP A 20 -4.34 16.56 -7.80
C ASP A 20 -3.38 16.82 -6.64
N ASN A 21 -3.89 16.91 -5.40
CA ASN A 21 -3.05 17.10 -4.22
C ASN A 21 -2.04 15.96 -4.07
N TYR A 22 -2.49 14.72 -4.25
CA TYR A 22 -1.63 13.54 -4.14
C TYR A 22 -0.76 13.31 -5.37
N LEU A 23 -1.24 13.69 -6.56
CA LEU A 23 -0.47 13.59 -7.80
C LEU A 23 0.59 14.69 -7.93
N SER A 24 0.51 15.77 -7.16
CA SER A 24 1.56 16.79 -7.08
C SER A 24 2.89 16.22 -6.58
N ALA A 25 4.02 16.85 -6.93
CA ALA A 25 5.34 16.38 -6.48
C ALA A 25 5.44 16.26 -4.95
N ARG A 26 4.92 17.26 -4.22
CA ARG A 26 4.86 17.25 -2.74
C ARG A 26 3.90 16.20 -2.20
N GLY A 27 2.78 15.95 -2.89
CA GLY A 27 1.85 14.88 -2.53
C GLY A 27 2.49 13.50 -2.62
N ARG A 28 3.23 13.25 -3.71
CA ARG A 28 3.98 12.01 -3.90
C ARG A 28 5.08 11.84 -2.86
N GLU A 29 5.82 12.90 -2.55
CA GLU A 29 6.85 12.89 -1.51
C GLU A 29 6.26 12.49 -0.15
N ARG A 30 5.18 13.15 0.28
CA ARG A 30 4.47 12.78 1.52
C ARG A 30 3.98 11.33 1.51
N CYS A 31 3.43 10.86 0.39
CA CYS A 31 3.00 9.47 0.26
C CYS A 31 4.18 8.49 0.42
N TYR A 32 5.33 8.76 -0.23
CA TYR A 32 6.50 7.90 -0.16
C TYR A 32 7.10 7.87 1.24
N GLU A 33 7.18 9.01 1.92
CA GLU A 33 7.64 9.06 3.31
C GLU A 33 6.73 8.27 4.25
N ALA A 34 5.41 8.40 4.11
CA ALA A 34 4.45 7.67 4.94
C ALA A 34 4.51 6.16 4.65
N ARG A 35 4.64 5.77 3.38
CA ARG A 35 4.86 4.38 2.95
C ARG A 35 6.12 3.80 3.59
N ASP A 36 7.22 4.53 3.53
CA ASP A 36 8.51 4.05 4.01
C ASP A 36 8.52 3.89 5.53
N ARG A 37 7.93 4.83 6.28
CA ARG A 37 7.71 4.69 7.73
C ARG A 37 6.91 3.43 8.08
N TYR A 38 5.79 3.22 7.39
CA TYR A 38 4.95 2.04 7.61
C TYR A 38 5.71 0.73 7.32
N PHE A 39 6.40 0.65 6.18
CA PHE A 39 7.15 -0.55 5.80
C PHE A 39 8.35 -0.80 6.71
N MET A 40 9.04 0.23 7.18
CA MET A 40 10.08 0.10 8.20
C MET A 40 9.51 -0.45 9.52
N CYS A 41 8.33 -0.01 9.94
CA CYS A 41 7.66 -0.56 11.12
C CYS A 41 7.38 -2.05 10.94
N LEU A 42 6.80 -2.44 9.80
CA LEU A 42 6.55 -3.85 9.50
C LEU A 42 7.86 -4.67 9.51
N ASP A 43 8.93 -4.18 8.88
CA ASP A 43 10.23 -4.86 8.87
C ASP A 43 10.82 -5.02 10.27
N LYS A 44 10.65 -4.03 11.15
CA LYS A 44 11.07 -4.10 12.55
C LYS A 44 10.26 -5.13 13.36
N VAL A 45 8.95 -5.21 13.13
CA VAL A 45 8.08 -6.22 13.78
C VAL A 45 8.41 -7.62 13.26
N GLU A 46 8.62 -7.77 11.95
CA GLU A 46 9.05 -9.03 11.32
C GLU A 46 10.40 -9.51 11.89
N GLY A 47 11.38 -8.61 12.02
CA GLY A 47 12.68 -8.93 12.58
C GLY A 47 12.62 -9.39 14.04
N ARG A 48 11.68 -8.86 14.83
CA ARG A 48 11.45 -9.28 16.23
C ARG A 48 10.67 -10.59 16.35
N THR A 49 9.64 -10.77 15.53
CA THR A 49 8.69 -11.88 15.66
C THR A 49 9.06 -13.10 14.83
N GLY A 50 9.93 -12.95 13.83
CA GLY A 50 10.22 -13.95 12.82
C GLY A 50 9.04 -14.24 11.87
N LYS A 51 7.94 -13.51 12.00
CA LYS A 51 6.71 -13.71 11.23
C LYS A 51 6.51 -12.57 10.25
N GLN A 52 6.34 -12.91 8.98
CA GLN A 52 6.00 -11.97 7.92
C GLN A 52 4.72 -11.22 8.29
N GLN A 53 4.78 -9.89 8.35
CA GLN A 53 3.62 -9.08 8.68
C GLN A 53 2.82 -8.80 7.41
N VAL A 54 1.50 -8.92 7.53
CA VAL A 54 0.58 -8.59 6.44
C VAL A 54 0.30 -7.09 6.43
N PRO A 55 0.25 -6.46 5.25
CA PRO A 55 0.03 -5.03 5.15
C PRO A 55 -1.46 -4.69 5.36
N ASN A 56 -1.94 -4.77 6.61
CA ASN A 56 -3.31 -4.46 7.03
C ASN A 56 -3.38 -3.66 8.35
N GLY A 57 -2.28 -3.01 8.77
CA GLY A 57 -2.28 -2.22 10.01
C GLY A 57 -2.40 -3.08 11.26
N GLY A 58 -1.57 -4.12 11.39
CA GLY A 58 -1.43 -4.85 12.65
C GLY A 58 -1.23 -3.88 13.82
N VAL A 59 -1.64 -4.28 15.03
CA VAL A 59 -1.76 -3.40 16.21
C VAL A 59 -0.49 -2.55 16.45
N GLU A 60 0.69 -3.11 16.19
CA GLU A 60 1.98 -2.43 16.42
C GLU A 60 2.33 -1.33 15.40
N CYS A 61 1.74 -1.31 14.21
CA CYS A 61 2.04 -0.33 13.15
C CYS A 61 0.78 0.41 12.67
N VAL A 62 -0.24 0.51 13.53
CA VAL A 62 -1.54 1.09 13.18
C VAL A 62 -1.46 2.58 12.88
N GLU A 63 -0.59 3.31 13.58
CA GLU A 63 -0.41 4.75 13.38
C GLU A 63 0.23 5.04 12.02
N GLU A 64 1.34 4.37 11.70
CA GLU A 64 2.01 4.51 10.42
C GLU A 64 1.13 4.01 9.28
N TYR A 65 0.31 2.98 9.52
CA TYR A 65 -0.67 2.50 8.55
C TYR A 65 -1.70 3.59 8.23
N GLN A 66 -2.28 4.25 9.24
CA GLN A 66 -3.23 5.33 9.03
C GLN A 66 -2.60 6.51 8.28
N GLN A 67 -1.38 6.91 8.67
CA GLN A 67 -0.66 7.97 7.95
C GLN A 67 -0.41 7.57 6.49
N TYR A 68 -0.01 6.33 6.24
CA TYR A 68 0.22 5.82 4.89
C TYR A 68 -1.05 5.82 4.05
N THR A 69 -2.17 5.33 4.57
CA THR A 69 -3.44 5.29 3.82
C THR A 69 -4.05 6.67 3.60
N ASN A 70 -3.82 7.62 4.50
CA ASN A 70 -4.33 8.99 4.40
C ASN A 70 -3.51 9.87 3.44
N ASN A 71 -2.20 9.62 3.34
CA ASN A 71 -1.28 10.40 2.52
C ASN A 71 -1.12 9.87 1.08
N CYS A 72 -1.68 8.70 0.77
CA CYS A 72 -1.54 8.06 -0.54
C CYS A 72 -2.89 7.82 -1.22
N LEU A 73 -2.90 7.81 -2.56
CA LEU A 73 -4.06 7.28 -3.29
C LEU A 73 -4.24 5.80 -2.95
N SER A 74 -5.49 5.36 -2.85
CA SER A 74 -5.85 3.95 -2.63
C SER A 74 -5.23 3.01 -3.68
N SER A 75 -5.17 3.43 -4.94
CA SER A 75 -4.54 2.68 -6.03
C SER A 75 -3.04 2.46 -5.81
N TRP A 76 -2.36 3.47 -5.27
CA TRP A 76 -0.94 3.42 -4.92
C TRP A 76 -0.70 2.52 -3.71
N VAL A 77 -1.54 2.65 -2.68
CA VAL A 77 -1.49 1.78 -1.50
C VAL A 77 -1.61 0.32 -1.92
N ARG A 78 -2.58 0.01 -2.78
CA ARG A 78 -2.78 -1.35 -3.33
C ARG A 78 -1.55 -1.84 -4.09
N TYR A 79 -0.99 -1.00 -4.96
CA TYR A 79 0.20 -1.34 -5.74
C TYR A 79 1.42 -1.63 -4.85
N PHE A 80 1.75 -0.74 -3.91
CA PHE A 80 2.90 -0.91 -3.03
C PHE A 80 2.76 -2.12 -2.10
N ASN A 81 1.55 -2.38 -1.58
CA ASN A 81 1.30 -3.57 -0.77
C ASN A 81 1.53 -4.85 -1.59
N GLN A 82 1.12 -4.87 -2.86
CA GLN A 82 1.41 -5.99 -3.76
C GLN A 82 2.92 -6.13 -4.02
N GLN A 83 3.62 -5.02 -4.28
CA GLN A 83 5.07 -5.02 -4.49
C GLN A 83 5.81 -5.58 -3.27
N ARG A 84 5.44 -5.16 -2.05
CA ARG A 84 6.02 -5.69 -0.81
C ARG A 84 5.80 -7.20 -0.69
N LYS A 85 4.59 -7.70 -0.94
CA LYS A 85 4.30 -9.14 -0.92
C LYS A 85 5.21 -9.91 -1.90
N VAL A 86 5.34 -9.42 -3.13
CA VAL A 86 6.22 -10.02 -4.14
C VAL A 86 7.68 -9.98 -3.69
N ALA A 87 8.16 -8.85 -3.18
CA ALA A 87 9.52 -8.71 -2.68
C ALA A 87 9.84 -9.68 -1.53
N LYS A 88 8.88 -9.88 -0.61
CA LYS A 88 9.04 -10.81 0.52
C LYS A 88 8.93 -12.28 0.13
N SER A 89 8.26 -12.60 -0.98
CA SER A 89 8.19 -13.96 -1.54
C SER A 89 9.41 -14.36 -2.37
N LYS A 90 10.19 -13.39 -2.86
CA LYS A 90 11.35 -13.67 -3.70
C LYS A 90 12.51 -14.16 -2.82
N PRO A 91 13.25 -15.19 -3.26
CA PRO A 91 14.54 -15.53 -2.66
C PRO A 91 15.46 -14.31 -2.67
N LYS A 92 16.29 -14.16 -1.63
CA LYS A 92 17.24 -13.03 -1.52
C LYS A 92 18.19 -12.93 -2.72
N ASP A 93 18.43 -14.05 -3.40
CA ASP A 93 19.34 -14.15 -4.55
C ASP A 93 18.62 -14.08 -5.91
N PHE A 94 17.38 -13.55 -5.93
CA PHE A 94 16.64 -13.39 -7.19
C PHE A 94 17.31 -12.33 -8.08
N ILE A 95 18.06 -12.78 -9.09
CA ILE A 95 18.58 -11.94 -10.17
C ILE A 95 17.54 -11.90 -11.30
N PRO A 96 16.91 -10.74 -11.60
CA PRO A 96 16.00 -10.61 -12.72
C PRO A 96 16.78 -10.85 -14.02
N LYS A 97 16.38 -11.84 -14.82
CA LYS A 97 16.94 -12.03 -16.16
C LYS A 97 16.67 -10.76 -16.97
N GLN A 98 17.73 -10.09 -17.40
CA GLN A 98 17.65 -9.02 -18.38
C GLN A 98 17.38 -9.66 -19.74
N ASN A 99 16.35 -9.21 -20.45
CA ASN A 99 16.14 -9.61 -21.84
C ASN A 99 17.20 -8.90 -22.69
N SER A 100 18.10 -9.68 -23.28
CA SER A 100 19.14 -9.21 -24.20
C SER A 100 18.64 -9.11 -25.62
#